data_AF-A0A838H5X8-F1
#
_entry.id   AF-A0A838H5X8-F1
#
_cell.length_a   1.000
_cell.length_b   1.000
_cell.length_c   1.000
_cell.angle_alpha   90.00
_cell.angle_beta   90.00
_cell.angle_gamma   90.00
#
_symmetry.space_group_name_H-M   'P 1'
#
loop_
_entity.id
_entity.type
_entity.pdbx_description
1 polymer ?
#
loop_
_entity_poly.entity_id
_entity_poly.type
_entity_poly.pdbx_seq_one_letter_code
_entity_poly.pdbx_strand_id
1 'polypeptide(L)'
;MRGASRCPTCAARVESARPNRPTNVNLTWRERKRRALVVRMWRADHGDVCPGWQRPEHPATDLTADHAVAVGAGGEQSGYLQVLCRSCNSAKGART
;
A
#
# COMPACT_ATOMS: atom_id res chain seq x y z
N MET A 1 -20.09 21.38 -5.18
CA MET A 1 -18.76 20.75 -5.00
C MET A 1 -18.32 21.05 -3.56
N ARG A 2 -18.26 20.05 -2.68
CA ARG A 2 -18.00 20.26 -1.24
C ARG A 2 -16.50 20.46 -0.96
N GLY A 3 -16.14 21.71 -0.64
CA GLY A 3 -15.22 22.14 0.42
C GLY A 3 -13.81 21.55 0.53
N ALA A 4 -12.83 22.23 -0.08
CA ALA A 4 -11.56 22.44 0.64
C ALA A 4 -11.75 23.71 1.49
N SER A 5 -12.06 23.55 2.78
CA SER A 5 -12.30 24.66 3.73
C SER A 5 -11.04 25.47 4.09
N ARG A 6 -9.95 25.33 3.32
CA ARG A 6 -8.64 25.91 3.62
C ARG A 6 -8.03 26.50 2.36
N CYS A 7 -7.47 27.71 2.48
CA CYS A 7 -6.69 28.32 1.41
C CYS A 7 -5.40 27.50 1.14
N PRO A 8 -4.76 27.66 -0.04
CA PRO A 8 -3.58 26.88 -0.44
C PRO A 8 -2.45 26.90 0.60
N THR A 9 -2.22 28.05 1.24
CA THR A 9 -1.19 28.21 2.28
C THR A 9 -1.53 27.44 3.55
N CYS A 10 -2.80 27.49 4.00
CA CYS A 10 -3.26 26.71 5.14
C CYS A 10 -3.27 25.21 4.85
N ALA A 11 -3.54 24.80 3.61
CA ALA A 11 -3.40 23.42 3.17
C ALA A 11 -1.93 22.97 3.23
N ALA A 12 -1.00 23.75 2.67
CA ALA A 12 0.43 23.45 2.70
C ALA A 12 0.99 23.33 4.12
N ARG A 13 0.56 24.20 5.04
CA ARG A 13 0.96 24.14 6.46
C ARG A 13 0.48 22.86 7.13
N VAL A 14 -0.78 22.46 6.92
CA VAL A 14 -1.31 21.20 7.44
C VAL A 14 -0.57 20.00 6.87
N GLU A 15 -0.28 20.00 5.56
CA GLU A 15 0.50 18.93 4.92
C GLU A 15 1.92 18.83 5.49
N SER A 16 2.61 19.95 5.68
CA SER A 16 3.95 20.00 6.28
C SER A 16 3.99 19.55 7.75
N ALA A 17 2.88 19.75 8.47
CA ALA A 17 2.74 19.37 9.88
C ALA A 17 2.25 17.93 10.06
N ARG A 18 2.03 17.17 8.97
CA ARG A 18 1.61 15.77 9.08
C ARG A 18 2.72 14.96 9.76
N PRO A 19 2.42 14.23 10.86
CA PRO A 19 3.42 13.43 11.54
C PRO A 19 3.99 12.36 10.59
N ASN A 20 5.29 12.09 10.72
CA ASN A 20 5.95 11.01 10.00
C ASN A 20 5.36 9.68 10.44
N ARG A 21 4.42 9.15 9.66
CA ARG A 21 3.89 7.80 9.85
C ARG A 21 4.93 6.79 9.35
N PRO A 22 5.04 5.59 9.94
CA PRO A 22 5.92 4.52 9.44
C PRO A 22 5.76 4.23 7.94
N THR A 23 4.57 4.52 7.39
CA THR A 23 4.23 4.41 5.97
C THR A 23 4.86 5.48 5.08
N ASN A 24 5.22 6.65 5.62
CA ASN A 24 5.82 7.77 4.87
C ASN A 24 7.35 7.81 4.97
N VAL A 25 7.93 7.31 6.08
CA VAL A 25 9.40 7.27 6.26
C VAL A 25 10.11 6.26 5.35
N ASN A 26 9.40 5.25 4.84
CA ASN A 26 10.00 4.10 4.15
C ASN A 26 9.75 4.02 2.63
N LEU A 27 9.29 5.12 2.00
CA LEU A 27 9.19 5.25 0.54
C LEU A 27 10.57 5.43 -0.14
N THR A 28 11.59 4.70 0.34
CA THR A 28 12.90 4.70 -0.29
C THR A 28 12.79 4.12 -1.70
N TRP A 29 13.67 4.55 -2.60
CA TRP A 29 13.74 4.01 -3.96
C TRP A 29 13.91 2.48 -3.96
N ARG A 30 14.66 1.95 -2.99
CA ARG A 30 14.88 0.50 -2.80
C ARG A 30 13.58 -0.24 -2.51
N GLU A 31 12.76 0.28 -1.59
CA GLU A 31 11.47 -0.33 -1.24
C GLU A 31 10.47 -0.25 -2.40
N ARG A 32 10.44 0.88 -3.12
CA ARG A 32 9.63 1.01 -4.34
C ARG A 32 10.01 -0.02 -5.40
N LYS A 33 11.31 -0.24 -5.61
CA LYS A 33 11.84 -1.25 -6.54
C LYS A 33 11.47 -2.67 -6.09
N ARG A 34 11.58 -2.96 -4.79
CA ARG A 34 11.20 -4.26 -4.23
C ARG A 34 9.71 -4.57 -4.44
N ARG A 35 8.83 -3.62 -4.12
CA ARG A 35 7.38 -3.75 -4.35
C ARG A 35 7.03 -3.98 -5.82
N ALA A 36 7.66 -3.20 -6.71
CA ALA A 36 7.46 -3.36 -8.15
C ALA A 36 7.93 -4.74 -8.66
N LEU A 37 9.05 -5.25 -8.13
CA LEU A 37 9.55 -6.59 -8.46
C LEU A 37 8.56 -7.67 -8.05
N VAL A 38 8.02 -7.62 -6.83
CA VAL A 38 7.05 -8.62 -6.33
C VAL A 38 5.78 -8.64 -7.17
N VAL A 39 5.22 -7.47 -7.51
CA VAL A 39 4.03 -7.41 -8.39
C VAL A 39 4.35 -7.94 -9.79
N ARG A 40 5.55 -7.63 -10.33
CA ARG A 40 5.97 -8.15 -11.63
C ARG A 40 6.09 -9.67 -11.63
N MET A 41 6.72 -10.25 -10.61
CA MET A 41 6.88 -11.71 -10.49
C MET A 41 5.51 -12.38 -10.36
N TRP A 42 4.63 -11.83 -9.51
CA TRP A 42 3.26 -12.34 -9.39
C TRP A 42 2.50 -12.34 -10.71
N ARG A 43 2.58 -11.24 -11.48
CA ARG A 43 1.94 -11.16 -12.79
C ARG A 43 2.53 -12.13 -13.81
N ALA A 44 3.82 -12.44 -13.72
CA ALA A 44 4.45 -13.43 -14.59
C ALA A 44 3.94 -14.84 -14.30
N ASP A 45 3.72 -15.16 -13.02
CA ASP A 45 3.33 -16.51 -12.58
C ASP A 45 1.80 -16.74 -12.60
N HIS A 46 1.00 -15.73 -12.22
CA HIS A 46 -0.44 -15.84 -11.99
C HIS A 46 -1.29 -14.91 -12.87
N GLY A 47 -0.67 -14.00 -13.62
CA GLY A 47 -1.37 -12.96 -14.38
C GLY A 47 -1.98 -11.86 -13.49
N ASP A 48 -2.99 -11.16 -14.02
CA ASP A 48 -3.71 -10.10 -13.31
C ASP A 48 -4.81 -10.67 -12.40
N VAL A 49 -4.39 -11.49 -11.43
CA VAL A 49 -5.26 -12.13 -10.44
C VAL A 49 -4.87 -11.65 -9.05
N CYS A 50 -5.86 -11.27 -8.24
CA CYS A 50 -5.68 -11.00 -6.82
C CYS A 50 -6.02 -12.26 -6.01
N PRO A 51 -5.17 -12.67 -5.04
CA PRO A 51 -5.48 -13.76 -4.10
C PRO A 51 -6.77 -13.53 -3.29
N GLY A 52 -7.15 -12.27 -3.12
CA GLY A 52 -8.27 -11.86 -2.29
C GLY A 52 -7.90 -11.71 -0.81
N TRP A 53 -8.57 -10.79 -0.14
CA TRP A 53 -8.53 -10.64 1.31
C TRP A 53 -9.94 -10.80 1.88
N GLN A 54 -10.17 -11.84 2.69
CA GLN A 54 -11.50 -12.21 3.20
C GLN A 54 -12.55 -12.44 2.09
N ARG A 55 -12.09 -12.77 0.89
CA ARG A 55 -12.91 -13.12 -0.27
C ARG A 55 -12.11 -14.05 -1.17
N PRO A 56 -12.77 -14.79 -2.07
CA PRO A 56 -12.07 -15.60 -3.06
C PRO A 56 -11.17 -14.77 -3.97
N GLU A 57 -10.23 -15.48 -4.59
CA GLU A 57 -9.40 -14.95 -5.67
C GLU A 57 -10.28 -14.39 -6.79
N HIS A 58 -9.80 -13.31 -7.43
CA HIS A 58 -10.55 -12.63 -8.47
C HIS A 58 -9.62 -11.88 -9.42
N PRO A 59 -10.04 -11.67 -10.68
CA PRO A 59 -9.28 -10.86 -11.62
C PRO A 59 -9.15 -9.41 -11.11
N ALA A 60 -7.93 -8.88 -11.15
CA ALA A 60 -7.62 -7.51 -10.79
C ALA A 60 -6.35 -7.04 -11.49
N THR A 61 -6.45 -5.93 -12.22
CA THR A 61 -5.31 -5.31 -12.92
C THR A 61 -4.54 -4.36 -12.01
N ASP A 62 -5.19 -3.73 -11.04
CA ASP A 62 -4.58 -2.79 -10.10
C ASP A 62 -4.02 -3.50 -8.86
N LEU A 63 -2.91 -4.21 -9.08
CA LEU A 63 -2.19 -4.98 -8.06
C LEU A 63 -1.16 -4.13 -7.31
N THR A 64 -1.07 -4.37 -6.02
CA THR A 64 -0.14 -3.69 -5.10
C THR A 64 0.59 -4.71 -4.24
N ALA A 65 1.82 -4.40 -3.86
CA ALA A 65 2.56 -5.18 -2.87
C ALA A 65 2.36 -4.55 -1.48
N ASP A 66 1.86 -5.36 -0.56
CA ASP A 66 1.62 -5.04 0.84
C ASP A 66 2.46 -5.92 1.76
N HIS A 67 2.85 -5.41 2.92
CA HIS A 67 3.57 -6.20 3.91
C HIS A 67 2.61 -7.19 4.56
N ALA A 68 2.97 -8.48 4.60
CA ALA A 68 2.09 -9.49 5.15
C ALA A 68 1.75 -9.22 6.63
N VAL A 69 2.76 -8.85 7.41
CA VAL A 69 2.58 -8.19 8.70
C VAL A 69 2.79 -6.70 8.50
N ALA A 70 1.78 -5.88 8.76
CA ALA A 70 1.87 -4.44 8.58
C ALA A 70 3.01 -3.86 9.44
N VAL A 71 3.84 -2.99 8.87
CA VAL A 71 4.94 -2.32 9.60
C VAL A 71 4.42 -1.56 10.83
N GLY A 72 3.20 -1.01 10.74
CA GLY A 72 2.54 -0.34 11.87
C GLY A 72 2.07 -1.27 12.99
N ALA A 73 2.01 -2.58 12.76
CA ALA A 73 1.62 -3.60 13.74
C ALA A 73 2.84 -4.38 14.29
N GLY A 74 4.06 -3.87 14.07
CA GLY A 74 5.31 -4.54 14.49
C GLY A 74 5.94 -5.45 13.43
N GLY A 75 5.43 -5.41 12.20
CA GLY A 75 6.02 -6.15 11.08
C GLY A 75 7.40 -5.63 10.69
N GLU A 76 8.29 -6.56 10.35
CA GLU A 76 9.63 -6.22 9.88
C GLU A 76 9.57 -5.46 8.56
N GLN A 77 10.35 -4.39 8.43
CA GLN A 77 10.43 -3.59 7.20
C GLN A 77 10.93 -4.44 6.01
N SER A 78 11.77 -5.44 6.28
CA SER A 78 12.24 -6.46 5.34
C SER A 78 11.26 -7.62 5.13
N GLY A 79 10.12 -7.63 5.82
CA GLY A 79 9.22 -8.76 5.88
C GLY A 79 8.64 -9.19 4.53
N TYR A 80 7.96 -10.33 4.56
CA TYR A 80 7.32 -10.91 3.38
C TYR A 80 6.29 -9.93 2.78
N LEU A 81 6.38 -9.71 1.47
CA LEU A 81 5.43 -8.90 0.71
C LEU A 81 4.41 -9.84 0.07
N GLN A 82 3.13 -9.59 0.30
CA GLN A 82 2.03 -10.24 -0.38
C GLN A 82 1.45 -9.32 -1.46
N VAL A 83 0.91 -9.90 -2.53
CA VAL A 83 0.23 -9.15 -3.59
C VAL A 83 -1.26 -9.11 -3.32
N LEU A 84 -1.83 -7.91 -3.30
CA LEU A 84 -3.27 -7.68 -3.19
C LEU A 84 -3.68 -6.57 -4.15
N CYS A 85 -4.90 -6.64 -4.69
CA CYS A 85 -5.47 -5.51 -5.41
C CYS A 85 -5.71 -4.32 -4.47
N ARG A 86 -5.79 -3.10 -5.01
CA ARG A 86 -5.98 -1.88 -4.21
C ARG A 86 -7.18 -1.96 -3.26
N SER A 87 -8.29 -2.59 -3.68
CA SER A 87 -9.48 -2.76 -2.84
C SER A 87 -9.25 -3.74 -1.69
N CYS A 88 -8.62 -4.89 -1.95
CA CYS A 88 -8.27 -5.86 -0.90
C CYS A 88 -7.22 -5.32 0.07
N ASN A 89 -6.22 -4.62 -0.45
CA ASN A 89 -5.21 -3.95 0.37
C ASN A 89 -5.85 -2.88 1.27
N SER A 90 -6.74 -2.05 0.71
CA SER A 90 -7.50 -1.07 1.49
C SER A 90 -8.41 -1.72 2.53
N ALA A 91 -9.02 -2.87 2.20
CA ALA A 91 -9.83 -3.63 3.14
C ALA A 91 -8.96 -4.17 4.27
N LYS A 92 -7.82 -4.80 3.98
CA LYS A 92 -6.88 -5.34 4.96
C LYS A 92 -6.45 -4.28 5.97
N GLY A 93 -5.97 -3.12 5.51
CA GLY A 93 -5.52 -2.03 6.38
C GLY A 93 -4.30 -2.44 7.21
N ALA A 94 -4.37 -2.28 8.53
CA ALA A 94 -3.31 -2.72 9.46
C ALA A 94 -3.50 -4.16 9.98
N ARG A 95 -4.54 -4.87 9.52
CA ARG A 95 -4.84 -6.24 9.94
C ARG A 95 -3.86 -7.19 9.27
N THR A 96 -3.40 -8.19 10.00
CA THR A 96 -2.40 -9.17 9.56
C THR A 96 -3.02 -10.52 9.35
#